data_AF-W9QWJ3-F1
#
_entry.id   AF-W9QWJ3-F1
#
_cell.length_a   1.000
_cell.length_b   1.000
_cell.length_c   1.000
_cell.angle_alpha   90.00
_cell.angle_beta   90.00
_cell.angle_gamma   90.00
#
_symmetry.space_group_name_H-M   'P 1'
#
loop_
_entity.id
_entity.type
_entity.pdbx_description
1 polymer ?
#
loop_
_entity_poly.entity_id
_entity_poly.type
_entity_poly.pdbx_seq_one_letter_code
_entity_poly.pdbx_strand_id
1 'polypeptide(L)'
;MTKRFLTAEMDKSVKRMLKLIEEDGDSFAKKAEMYYQKRPELISHVEEFYRMYRSLAERYDHVTGELRRNLPSDLHSQGSTVSESGSDLPSAWPSPDQRLGRRKSGNRAAGFDFFLGSGGSGSDHYHREGDESSTLTDSEPESDDSSVNNYSGASGNGADQGLQRKMLELEIELREAKEKLRIQQEDNAEGSSRGQKSDSSEDSFSKIVRCEQELRIANKKLQNAEEEIDRLKIELQNSKSLELNLASQAAPESPGLKEVKILGVDVESELNQESESRESFDGLEDSVKSGGKIQALVEELRITKSRLQVSENEITSLRYELERNKNDDKIRHLQTQLEAAQKDVATWKAKLNAEKREVSKLQERVTRLKTSLSDRDKEIMDLKIAVSDAEQKIFPEKAQVKAEISKLLKERIRMEDELREVENQGRCLEEEIRKIKAEKSEMEVRLNGENEHLKAEAIKKGECIVTLNKSLDSLKTERDGLNAIVSTLKAEVSCKDDRIDQLDKQLQELQKERIALIAEAEGIHKLVEETRSRMRDLEEEVERLRAAISEGAEEKREAIRQLCLSIEHYRNGYHRLRQAFMGHKRVPVLAA
;
A
#
# COMPACT_ATOMS: atom_id res chain seq x y z
N MET A 1 33.82 -11.33 8.80
CA MET A 1 33.10 -11.29 7.52
C MET A 1 33.11 -9.86 6.98
N THR A 2 33.65 -9.63 5.78
CA THR A 2 33.67 -8.29 5.16
C THR A 2 32.28 -7.95 4.59
N LYS A 3 31.88 -6.68 4.60
CA LYS A 3 30.59 -6.19 4.05
C LYS A 3 30.27 -6.75 2.66
N ARG A 4 31.30 -6.92 1.82
CA ARG A 4 31.21 -7.49 0.46
C ARG A 4 30.80 -8.97 0.44
N PHE A 5 31.14 -9.74 1.47
CA PHE A 5 30.77 -11.16 1.55
C PHE A 5 29.28 -11.34 1.88
N LEU A 6 28.76 -10.56 2.85
CA LEU A 6 27.35 -10.58 3.23
C LEU A 6 26.42 -10.12 2.10
N THR A 7 26.78 -9.05 1.38
CA THR A 7 26.00 -8.60 0.23
C THR A 7 25.97 -9.64 -0.88
N ALA A 8 27.11 -10.28 -1.16
CA ALA A 8 27.19 -11.34 -2.17
C ALA A 8 26.39 -12.60 -1.78
N GLU A 9 26.31 -12.93 -0.49
CA GLU A 9 25.54 -14.06 0.02
C GLU A 9 24.02 -13.80 0.00
N MET A 10 23.59 -12.58 0.34
CA MET A 10 22.20 -12.14 0.18
C MET A 10 21.77 -12.14 -1.28
N ASP A 11 22.59 -11.61 -2.18
CA ASP A 11 22.30 -11.62 -3.63
C ASP A 11 22.20 -13.05 -4.18
N LYS A 12 23.06 -13.96 -3.71
CA LYS A 12 22.98 -15.39 -4.06
C LYS A 12 21.70 -16.04 -3.56
N SER A 13 21.22 -15.68 -2.37
CA SER A 13 19.96 -16.19 -1.81
C SER A 13 18.75 -15.68 -2.62
N VAL A 14 18.71 -14.38 -2.94
CA VAL A 14 17.66 -13.79 -3.78
C VAL A 14 17.61 -14.43 -5.17
N LYS A 15 18.77 -14.65 -5.80
CA LYS A 15 18.85 -15.34 -7.10
C LYS A 15 18.35 -16.80 -7.04
N ARG A 16 18.58 -17.51 -5.92
CA ARG A 16 18.03 -18.87 -5.73
C ARG A 16 16.51 -18.85 -5.57
N MET A 17 15.97 -17.90 -4.79
CA MET A 17 14.52 -17.75 -4.62
C MET A 17 13.83 -17.39 -5.94
N LEU A 18 14.39 -16.48 -6.73
CA LEU A 18 13.83 -16.11 -8.03
C LEU A 18 13.76 -17.32 -8.98
N LYS A 19 14.79 -18.17 -9.03
CA LYS A 19 14.79 -19.41 -9.82
C LYS A 19 13.75 -20.45 -9.38
N LEU A 20 13.32 -20.41 -8.12
CA LEU A 20 12.26 -21.30 -7.63
C LEU A 20 10.86 -20.82 -8.06
N ILE A 21 10.73 -19.53 -8.42
CA ILE A 21 9.49 -18.90 -8.87
C ILE A 21 9.44 -18.82 -10.41
N GLU A 22 10.60 -18.69 -11.04
CA GLU A 22 10.77 -18.55 -12.48
C GLU A 22 10.87 -19.95 -13.11
N GLU A 23 9.74 -20.52 -13.57
CA GLU A 23 9.80 -21.68 -14.46
C GLU A 23 8.56 -21.89 -15.36
N ASP A 24 8.87 -22.30 -16.59
CA ASP A 24 8.03 -22.44 -17.77
C ASP A 24 7.12 -23.67 -17.70
N GLY A 25 5.90 -23.46 -17.21
CA GLY A 25 4.81 -24.39 -17.45
C GLY A 25 4.12 -24.06 -18.77
N ASP A 26 4.26 -24.91 -19.79
CA ASP A 26 3.53 -24.78 -21.07
C ASP A 26 1.98 -24.78 -20.89
N SER A 27 1.50 -25.14 -19.69
CA SER A 27 0.09 -25.14 -19.29
C SER A 27 -0.08 -24.76 -17.81
N PHE A 28 -1.22 -24.13 -17.48
CA PHE A 28 -1.55 -23.64 -16.13
C PHE A 28 -1.52 -24.74 -15.05
N ALA A 29 -2.03 -25.93 -15.36
CA ALA A 29 -2.03 -27.07 -14.43
C ALA A 29 -0.61 -27.48 -14.03
N LYS A 30 0.30 -27.52 -15.02
CA LYS A 30 1.72 -27.84 -14.81
C LYS A 30 2.43 -26.75 -14.01
N LYS A 31 2.07 -25.47 -14.23
CA LYS A 31 2.59 -24.34 -13.44
C LYS A 31 2.14 -24.42 -11.97
N ALA A 32 0.89 -24.78 -11.71
CA ALA A 32 0.37 -24.96 -10.35
C ALA A 32 1.03 -26.14 -9.64
N GLU A 33 1.17 -27.28 -10.31
CA GLU A 33 1.84 -28.47 -9.77
C GLU A 33 3.31 -28.18 -9.41
N MET A 34 4.07 -27.56 -10.33
CA MET A 34 5.46 -27.17 -10.10
C MET A 34 5.59 -26.15 -8.97
N TYR A 35 4.65 -25.21 -8.84
CA TYR A 35 4.62 -24.27 -7.72
C TYR A 35 4.48 -25.00 -6.37
N TYR A 36 3.53 -25.93 -6.26
CA TYR A 36 3.34 -26.68 -5.01
C TYR A 36 4.52 -27.59 -4.67
N GLN A 37 5.22 -28.14 -5.68
CA GLN A 37 6.45 -28.92 -5.48
C GLN A 37 7.62 -28.05 -5.01
N LYS A 38 7.80 -26.84 -5.56
CA LYS A 38 8.89 -25.92 -5.21
C LYS A 38 8.63 -25.06 -3.97
N ARG A 39 7.37 -24.98 -3.52
CA ARG A 39 6.95 -24.17 -2.37
C ARG A 39 7.72 -24.46 -1.08
N PRO A 40 7.99 -25.73 -0.68
CA PRO A 40 8.79 -26.02 0.52
C PRO A 40 10.22 -25.50 0.44
N GLU A 41 10.87 -25.62 -0.71
CA GLU A 41 12.23 -25.13 -0.93
C GLU A 41 12.28 -23.60 -0.92
N LEU A 42 11.27 -22.95 -1.48
CA LEU A 42 11.13 -21.49 -1.47
C LEU A 42 10.97 -20.96 -0.04
N ILE A 43 10.12 -21.61 0.76
CA ILE A 43 9.92 -21.27 2.18
C ILE A 43 11.25 -21.37 2.94
N SER A 44 12.00 -22.46 2.76
CA SER A 44 13.30 -22.65 3.39
C SER A 44 14.28 -21.51 3.06
N HIS A 45 14.39 -21.12 1.79
CA HIS A 45 15.26 -20.02 1.38
C HIS A 45 14.82 -18.66 1.96
N VAL A 46 13.50 -18.42 2.07
CA VAL A 46 12.94 -17.20 2.69
C VAL A 46 13.25 -17.16 4.18
N GLU A 47 13.16 -18.29 4.88
CA GLU A 47 13.52 -18.39 6.30
C GLU A 47 15.01 -18.14 6.54
N GLU A 48 15.90 -18.71 5.71
CA GLU A 48 17.34 -18.46 5.76
C GLU A 48 17.64 -16.98 5.49
N PHE A 49 16.99 -16.38 4.49
CA PHE A 49 17.14 -14.97 4.16
C PHE A 49 16.73 -14.07 5.33
N TYR A 50 15.60 -14.39 5.98
CA TYR A 50 15.13 -13.67 7.16
C TYR A 50 16.10 -13.80 8.35
N ARG A 51 16.66 -14.98 8.61
CA ARG A 51 17.68 -15.19 9.65
C ARG A 51 18.93 -14.35 9.40
N MET A 52 19.41 -14.29 8.15
CA MET A 52 20.55 -13.46 7.77
C MET A 52 20.26 -11.96 7.95
N TYR A 53 19.08 -11.50 7.50
CA TYR A 53 18.64 -10.11 7.68
C TYR A 53 18.56 -9.73 9.17
N ARG A 54 17.97 -10.59 10.00
CA ARG A 54 17.85 -10.35 11.44
C ARG A 54 19.21 -10.27 12.12
N SER A 55 20.14 -11.16 11.79
CA SER A 55 21.52 -11.10 12.28
C SER A 55 22.25 -9.81 11.84
N LEU A 56 21.96 -9.31 10.64
CA LEU A 56 22.51 -8.04 10.18
C LEU A 56 21.93 -6.84 10.95
N ALA A 57 20.61 -6.80 11.15
CA ALA A 57 19.92 -5.78 11.92
C ALA A 57 20.42 -5.74 13.37
N GLU A 58 20.55 -6.91 14.01
CA GLU A 58 21.12 -7.02 15.36
C GLU A 58 22.54 -6.44 15.40
N ARG A 59 23.43 -6.79 14.46
CA ARG A 59 24.78 -6.20 14.42
C ARG A 59 24.78 -4.69 14.21
N TYR A 60 23.84 -4.17 13.41
CA TYR A 60 23.70 -2.73 13.22
C TYR A 60 23.26 -2.02 14.52
N ASP A 61 22.32 -2.61 15.26
CA ASP A 61 21.87 -2.10 16.57
C ASP A 61 23.00 -2.16 17.60
N HIS A 62 23.83 -3.22 17.59
CA HIS A 62 25.00 -3.32 18.46
C HIS A 62 26.02 -2.22 18.15
N VAL A 63 26.38 -2.01 16.87
CA VAL A 63 27.34 -0.96 16.48
C VAL A 63 26.80 0.45 16.74
N THR A 64 25.52 0.69 16.47
CA THR A 64 24.87 2.00 16.68
C THR A 64 24.64 2.27 18.17
N GLY A 65 24.32 1.23 18.94
CA GLY A 65 24.21 1.28 20.39
C GLY A 65 25.55 1.54 21.06
N GLU A 66 26.61 0.85 20.62
CA GLU A 66 27.98 1.09 21.07
C GLU A 66 28.45 2.50 20.68
N LEU A 67 28.13 3.01 19.49
CA LEU A 67 28.47 4.37 19.08
C LEU A 67 27.80 5.43 19.98
N ARG A 68 26.53 5.23 20.37
CA ARG A 68 25.86 6.13 21.33
C ARG A 68 26.44 6.06 22.73
N ARG A 69 26.95 4.90 23.15
CA ARG A 69 27.58 4.72 24.48
C ARG A 69 29.00 5.28 24.56
N ASN A 70 29.70 5.34 23.42
CA ASN A 70 31.07 5.84 23.32
C ASN A 70 31.14 7.34 22.95
N LEU A 71 30.00 8.03 22.82
CA LEU A 71 29.97 9.48 22.66
C LEU A 71 30.17 10.13 24.06
N PRO A 72 31.23 10.94 24.30
CA PRO A 72 31.49 11.48 25.63
C PRO A 72 30.40 12.46 26.07
N SER A 73 29.84 12.24 27.25
CA SER A 73 28.82 13.08 27.90
C SER A 73 29.34 14.45 28.42
N ASP A 74 30.47 14.95 27.93
CA ASP A 74 31.20 16.09 28.52
C ASP A 74 31.04 17.43 27.77
N LEU A 75 29.91 17.67 27.09
CA LEU A 75 29.55 19.01 26.60
C LEU A 75 28.10 19.37 26.92
N HIS A 76 27.65 19.04 28.15
CA HIS A 76 26.38 19.51 28.69
C HIS A 76 26.57 20.49 29.86
N SER A 77 27.42 21.50 29.67
CA SER A 77 27.49 22.67 30.55
C SER A 77 28.09 23.84 29.78
N GLN A 78 27.42 25.01 29.88
CA GLN A 78 27.76 26.33 29.31
C GLN A 78 27.12 26.65 27.95
N GLY A 79 26.05 27.45 27.99
CA GLY A 79 25.42 28.05 26.80
C GLY A 79 24.07 28.71 27.08
N SER A 80 23.99 29.52 28.14
CA SER A 80 22.87 30.47 28.36
C SER A 80 23.07 31.71 27.48
N THR A 81 21.97 32.42 27.17
CA THR A 81 21.83 33.67 26.39
C THR A 81 21.89 33.45 24.86
N VAL A 82 20.89 33.75 24.04
CA VAL A 82 20.10 34.99 23.90
C VAL A 82 18.70 34.66 23.33
N SER A 83 17.67 35.34 23.83
CA SER A 83 16.29 35.33 23.31
C SER A 83 16.12 36.38 22.21
N GLU A 84 15.39 36.09 21.12
CA GLU A 84 14.44 37.05 20.51
C GLU A 84 13.49 36.40 19.47
N SER A 85 12.18 36.54 19.73
CA SER A 85 11.00 36.51 18.80
C SER A 85 10.73 35.27 17.93
N GLY A 86 9.57 34.60 17.93
CA GLY A 86 8.28 34.85 18.59
C GLY A 86 7.14 34.37 17.67
N SER A 87 6.39 33.34 18.09
CA SER A 87 4.92 33.19 17.94
C SER A 87 4.44 31.77 18.29
N ASP A 88 3.94 31.58 19.52
CA ASP A 88 2.58 31.12 19.92
C ASP A 88 1.95 29.96 19.11
N LEU A 89 1.48 28.83 19.67
CA LEU A 89 0.56 28.58 20.81
C LEU A 89 0.46 27.03 21.07
N PRO A 90 -0.33 26.48 22.03
CA PRO A 90 0.17 25.58 23.07
C PRO A 90 -0.40 24.14 23.01
N SER A 91 0.25 23.20 23.71
CA SER A 91 -0.51 22.13 24.39
C SER A 91 0.29 21.57 25.55
N ALA A 92 -0.15 21.94 26.74
CA ALA A 92 0.08 21.18 27.96
C ALA A 92 -0.37 19.72 27.73
N TRP A 93 0.39 18.76 28.25
CA TRP A 93 -0.07 17.87 29.32
C TRP A 93 1.11 17.06 29.89
N PRO A 94 1.02 16.69 31.18
CA PRO A 94 2.19 16.39 32.00
C PRO A 94 2.58 14.91 31.96
N SER A 95 3.85 14.67 32.24
CA SER A 95 4.40 13.38 32.62
C SER A 95 3.68 12.78 33.84
N PRO A 96 3.64 11.45 33.95
CA PRO A 96 3.81 10.81 35.25
C PRO A 96 4.99 9.84 35.26
N ASP A 97 5.60 9.82 36.44
CA ASP A 97 6.86 9.20 36.80
C ASP A 97 6.73 7.68 37.07
N GLN A 98 7.83 6.97 36.81
CA GLN A 98 8.33 5.74 37.46
C GLN A 98 7.40 4.55 37.79
N ARG A 99 7.71 3.39 37.18
CA ARG A 99 8.12 2.18 37.92
C ARG A 99 8.78 1.11 37.03
N LEU A 100 9.95 0.66 37.49
CA LEU A 100 10.71 -0.50 37.02
C LEU A 100 9.84 -1.76 36.98
N GLY A 101 9.90 -2.52 35.88
CA GLY A 101 9.29 -3.85 35.83
C GLY A 101 9.27 -4.54 34.46
N ARG A 102 10.25 -5.45 34.26
CA ARG A 102 10.21 -6.62 33.37
C ARG A 102 10.26 -6.40 31.85
N ARG A 103 11.30 -7.02 31.28
CA ARG A 103 11.50 -7.30 29.85
C ARG A 103 10.19 -7.77 29.20
N LYS A 104 9.78 -7.11 28.12
CA LYS A 104 8.86 -7.67 27.13
C LYS A 104 9.46 -7.52 25.73
N SER A 105 9.50 -8.68 25.09
CA SER A 105 9.73 -8.96 23.68
C SER A 105 9.24 -7.84 22.76
N GLY A 106 10.09 -7.44 21.82
CA GLY A 106 9.81 -6.44 20.80
C GLY A 106 8.59 -6.78 19.93
N ASN A 107 7.97 -5.71 19.46
CA ASN A 107 6.74 -5.69 18.66
C ASN A 107 6.87 -6.59 17.41
N ARG A 108 6.05 -7.63 17.36
CA ARG A 108 5.84 -8.51 16.19
C ARG A 108 4.67 -7.94 15.38
N ALA A 109 4.85 -7.77 14.07
CA ALA A 109 3.80 -7.27 13.18
C ALA A 109 2.62 -8.26 13.11
N ALA A 110 1.39 -7.74 13.20
CA ALA A 110 0.17 -8.53 13.06
C ALA A 110 0.05 -9.10 11.63
N GLY A 111 -0.17 -10.41 11.52
CA GLY A 111 -0.37 -11.11 10.24
C GLY A 111 0.53 -12.32 9.98
N PHE A 112 1.49 -12.64 10.87
CA PHE A 112 2.48 -13.70 10.67
C PHE A 112 2.34 -14.91 11.62
N ASP A 113 1.16 -15.11 12.21
CA ASP A 113 0.86 -16.23 13.12
C ASP A 113 0.28 -17.47 12.40
N PHE A 114 0.05 -17.37 11.08
CA PHE A 114 -0.54 -18.46 10.30
C PHE A 114 0.51 -19.45 9.72
N PHE A 115 1.79 -19.09 9.71
CA PHE A 115 2.80 -19.86 8.94
C PHE A 115 3.86 -20.58 9.79
N LEU A 116 4.04 -20.22 11.06
CA LEU A 116 5.02 -20.84 11.94
C LEU A 116 4.30 -21.32 13.20
N GLY A 117 3.81 -22.57 13.16
CA GLY A 117 3.35 -23.26 14.34
C GLY A 117 4.42 -23.20 15.43
N SER A 118 4.02 -22.85 16.65
CA SER A 118 4.87 -22.87 17.84
C SER A 118 5.37 -24.29 18.10
N GLY A 119 6.54 -24.61 17.54
CA GLY A 119 7.30 -25.81 17.86
C GLY A 119 8.11 -25.62 19.14
N GLY A 120 7.83 -26.44 20.14
CA GLY A 120 8.55 -26.48 21.42
C GLY A 120 8.36 -27.79 22.20
N SER A 121 9.10 -28.83 21.75
CA SER A 121 9.72 -29.95 22.50
C SER A 121 8.97 -30.93 23.42
N GLY A 122 9.13 -32.23 23.09
CA GLY A 122 9.16 -33.42 23.97
C GLY A 122 7.86 -34.25 23.93
N SER A 123 7.80 -35.56 23.67
CA SER A 123 8.78 -36.66 23.68
C SER A 123 8.16 -37.91 23.02
N ASP A 124 9.01 -38.74 22.40
CA ASP A 124 8.91 -40.20 22.16
C ASP A 124 7.55 -40.91 22.06
N HIS A 125 7.23 -41.49 20.89
CA HIS A 125 7.14 -42.96 20.70
C HIS A 125 6.96 -43.33 19.22
N TYR A 126 7.63 -44.41 18.78
CA TYR A 126 7.58 -44.96 17.42
C TYR A 126 6.32 -45.78 17.13
N HIS A 127 6.11 -46.04 15.83
CA HIS A 127 5.18 -46.95 15.12
C HIS A 127 3.96 -46.27 14.48
N ARG A 128 3.54 -46.60 13.26
CA ARG A 128 4.06 -47.34 12.09
C ARG A 128 3.00 -47.11 11.00
N GLU A 129 3.43 -47.15 9.75
CA GLU A 129 2.63 -47.14 8.52
C GLU A 129 1.31 -47.94 8.58
N GLY A 130 0.29 -47.46 7.85
CA GLY A 130 -0.98 -48.15 7.71
C GLY A 130 -1.90 -47.45 6.71
N ASP A 131 -1.66 -47.79 5.45
CA ASP A 131 -2.35 -47.40 4.23
C ASP A 131 -3.79 -47.96 4.14
N GLU A 132 -4.53 -47.44 3.16
CA GLU A 132 -5.69 -48.01 2.47
C GLU A 132 -7.13 -47.88 3.03
N SER A 133 -7.93 -47.14 2.24
CA SER A 133 -9.25 -47.51 1.68
C SER A 133 -10.49 -47.73 2.55
N SER A 134 -11.56 -47.01 2.13
CA SER A 134 -12.85 -47.54 1.63
C SER A 134 -13.58 -48.58 2.50
N THR A 135 -14.85 -48.46 2.90
CA THR A 135 -16.07 -48.36 2.08
C THR A 135 -17.30 -48.34 3.02
N LEU A 136 -18.34 -47.62 2.58
CA LEU A 136 -19.78 -47.99 2.54
C LEU A 136 -20.41 -48.77 3.72
N THR A 137 -21.44 -48.16 4.31
CA THR A 137 -22.70 -48.76 4.83
C THR A 137 -23.55 -47.59 5.35
N ASP A 138 -24.51 -47.07 4.59
CA ASP A 138 -25.90 -47.53 4.46
C ASP A 138 -26.55 -47.86 5.80
N SER A 139 -27.33 -46.91 6.36
CA SER A 139 -28.54 -47.12 7.17
C SER A 139 -29.06 -45.76 7.68
N GLU A 140 -30.17 -45.30 7.11
CA GLU A 140 -31.14 -44.42 7.80
C GLU A 140 -31.80 -45.23 8.94
N PRO A 141 -32.11 -44.63 10.10
CA PRO A 141 -33.48 -44.16 10.26
C PRO A 141 -33.67 -42.92 11.15
N GLU A 142 -34.85 -42.32 10.94
CA GLU A 142 -35.52 -41.29 11.73
C GLU A 142 -35.50 -41.55 13.25
N SER A 143 -35.19 -40.50 14.03
CA SER A 143 -35.74 -40.36 15.38
C SER A 143 -35.82 -38.88 15.79
N ASP A 144 -37.05 -38.37 15.87
CA ASP A 144 -37.42 -37.31 16.79
C ASP A 144 -37.32 -37.86 18.23
N ASP A 145 -36.48 -37.27 19.09
CA ASP A 145 -36.91 -36.92 20.44
C ASP A 145 -36.01 -35.82 21.04
N SER A 146 -36.72 -34.88 21.64
CA SER A 146 -36.25 -33.79 22.46
C SER A 146 -35.38 -34.24 23.64
N SER A 147 -34.22 -33.59 23.83
CA SER A 147 -33.69 -33.41 25.17
C SER A 147 -33.10 -32.01 25.34
N VAL A 148 -33.79 -31.27 26.19
CA VAL A 148 -33.42 -29.95 26.67
C VAL A 148 -32.25 -30.08 27.64
N ASN A 149 -31.34 -29.11 27.57
CA ASN A 149 -30.41 -28.64 28.59
C ASN A 149 -28.99 -29.23 28.64
N ASN A 150 -28.02 -28.47 28.14
CA ASN A 150 -27.04 -27.80 29.01
C ASN A 150 -26.23 -26.77 28.21
N TYR A 151 -26.61 -25.50 28.33
CA TYR A 151 -25.76 -24.37 27.95
C TYR A 151 -24.74 -24.16 29.06
N SER A 152 -23.45 -24.42 28.78
CA SER A 152 -22.30 -23.58 29.16
C SER A 152 -20.97 -24.18 28.70
N GLY A 153 -20.37 -23.52 27.70
CA GLY A 153 -18.94 -23.19 27.60
C GLY A 153 -17.89 -24.30 27.61
N ALA A 154 -17.34 -24.63 26.43
CA ALA A 154 -15.94 -24.36 26.07
C ALA A 154 -15.51 -25.12 24.79
N SER A 155 -15.08 -24.34 23.79
CA SER A 155 -13.89 -24.55 22.95
C SER A 155 -13.72 -25.88 22.18
N GLY A 156 -13.97 -25.83 20.86
CA GLY A 156 -13.52 -26.86 19.91
C GLY A 156 -13.67 -26.41 18.45
N ASN A 157 -12.55 -26.06 17.83
CA ASN A 157 -12.30 -25.42 16.52
C ASN A 157 -12.84 -26.14 15.23
N GLY A 158 -13.97 -26.84 15.27
CA GLY A 158 -14.43 -27.65 14.12
C GLY A 158 -15.40 -26.97 13.15
N ALA A 159 -16.34 -26.17 13.65
CA ALA A 159 -17.45 -25.65 12.83
C ALA A 159 -17.03 -24.51 11.88
N ASP A 160 -15.98 -23.76 12.25
CA ASP A 160 -15.55 -22.57 11.51
C ASP A 160 -14.82 -22.93 10.20
N GLN A 161 -14.18 -24.11 10.12
CA GLN A 161 -13.54 -24.58 8.90
C GLN A 161 -14.53 -24.93 7.79
N GLY A 162 -15.74 -25.40 8.13
CA GLY A 162 -16.79 -25.69 7.15
C GLY A 162 -17.37 -24.42 6.53
N LEU A 163 -17.56 -23.38 7.35
CA LEU A 163 -17.99 -22.06 6.88
C LEU A 163 -16.90 -21.37 6.07
N GLN A 164 -15.63 -21.45 6.50
CA GLN A 164 -14.50 -20.93 5.74
C GLN A 164 -14.31 -21.63 4.39
N ARG A 165 -14.56 -22.95 4.31
CA ARG A 165 -14.51 -23.70 3.04
C ARG A 165 -15.63 -23.27 2.08
N LYS A 166 -16.86 -23.12 2.57
CA LYS A 166 -17.98 -22.60 1.77
C LYS A 166 -17.77 -21.13 1.35
N MET A 167 -17.16 -20.33 2.22
CA MET A 167 -16.81 -18.94 1.90
C MET A 167 -15.77 -18.88 0.78
N LEU A 168 -14.74 -19.73 0.83
CA LEU A 168 -13.74 -19.84 -0.22
C LEU A 168 -14.35 -20.32 -1.55
N GLU A 169 -15.25 -21.30 -1.49
CA GLU A 169 -15.94 -21.86 -2.66
C GLU A 169 -16.84 -20.81 -3.34
N LEU A 170 -17.61 -20.05 -2.54
CA LEU A 170 -18.40 -18.92 -3.03
C LEU A 170 -17.53 -17.75 -3.53
N GLU A 171 -16.36 -17.50 -2.94
CA GLU A 171 -15.41 -16.50 -3.44
C GLU A 171 -14.78 -16.90 -4.78
N ILE A 172 -14.58 -18.19 -5.02
CA ILE A 172 -14.10 -18.74 -6.30
C ILE A 172 -15.21 -18.59 -7.34
N GLU A 173 -16.42 -19.04 -7.05
CA GLU A 173 -17.58 -18.90 -7.94
C GLU A 173 -17.87 -17.43 -8.28
N LEU A 174 -17.75 -16.53 -7.30
CA LEU A 174 -17.92 -15.09 -7.53
C LEU A 174 -16.81 -14.52 -8.42
N ARG A 175 -15.56 -14.98 -8.27
CA ARG A 175 -14.46 -14.60 -9.17
C ARG A 175 -14.68 -15.12 -10.58
N GLU A 176 -15.11 -16.36 -10.73
CA GLU A 176 -15.41 -16.96 -12.04
C GLU A 176 -16.59 -16.27 -12.71
N ALA A 177 -17.65 -15.94 -11.98
CA ALA A 177 -18.79 -15.19 -12.50
C ALA A 177 -18.39 -13.77 -12.94
N LYS A 178 -17.53 -13.10 -12.16
CA LYS A 178 -17.01 -11.77 -12.48
C LYS A 178 -16.08 -11.78 -13.70
N GLU A 179 -15.24 -12.81 -13.83
CA GLU A 179 -14.37 -12.99 -15.00
C GLU A 179 -15.18 -13.34 -16.25
N LYS A 180 -16.20 -14.20 -16.13
CA LYS A 180 -17.16 -14.46 -17.23
C LYS A 180 -17.86 -13.19 -17.68
N LEU A 181 -18.29 -12.33 -16.75
CA LEU A 181 -18.94 -11.06 -17.05
C LEU A 181 -17.98 -10.08 -17.72
N ARG A 182 -16.71 -10.07 -17.30
CA ARG A 182 -15.65 -9.29 -17.90
C ARG A 182 -15.33 -9.74 -19.33
N ILE A 183 -15.17 -11.05 -19.56
CA ILE A 183 -14.97 -11.62 -20.91
C ILE A 183 -16.17 -11.29 -21.80
N GLN A 184 -17.40 -11.37 -21.28
CA GLN A 184 -18.60 -10.98 -22.00
C GLN A 184 -18.65 -9.46 -22.30
N GLN A 185 -17.99 -8.63 -21.49
CA GLN A 185 -17.84 -7.19 -21.70
C GLN A 185 -16.74 -6.86 -22.71
N GLU A 186 -15.64 -7.63 -22.70
CA GLU A 186 -14.53 -7.52 -23.65
C GLU A 186 -14.94 -8.04 -25.04
N ASP A 187 -15.72 -9.12 -25.13
CA ASP A 187 -16.36 -9.60 -26.37
C ASP A 187 -17.34 -8.56 -26.98
N ASN A 188 -17.99 -7.75 -26.12
CA ASN A 188 -18.84 -6.64 -26.55
C ASN A 188 -18.04 -5.39 -26.97
N ALA A 189 -16.77 -5.27 -26.56
CA ALA A 189 -15.91 -4.13 -26.87
C ALA A 189 -15.00 -4.37 -28.09
N GLU A 190 -14.54 -5.60 -28.32
CA GLU A 190 -13.62 -5.95 -29.41
C GLU A 190 -14.30 -6.26 -30.75
N GLY A 191 -15.64 -6.37 -30.80
CA GLY A 191 -16.40 -6.49 -32.05
C GLY A 191 -16.58 -5.18 -32.85
N SER A 192 -16.07 -4.05 -32.37
CA SER A 192 -16.43 -2.70 -32.85
C SER A 192 -15.31 -1.93 -33.59
N SER A 193 -14.49 -2.60 -34.41
CA SER A 193 -13.59 -1.86 -35.30
C SER A 193 -13.21 -2.56 -36.59
N ARG A 194 -14.17 -3.17 -37.31
CA ARG A 194 -14.01 -3.29 -38.78
C ARG A 194 -15.32 -3.37 -39.54
N GLY A 195 -15.77 -2.19 -39.95
CA GLY A 195 -16.61 -1.90 -41.11
C GLY A 195 -17.62 -2.95 -41.57
N GLN A 196 -18.87 -2.83 -41.12
CA GLN A 196 -20.03 -3.11 -41.96
C GLN A 196 -21.24 -2.28 -41.49
N LYS A 197 -22.05 -1.88 -42.47
CA LYS A 197 -22.99 -0.76 -42.45
C LYS A 197 -24.01 -0.78 -41.29
N SER A 198 -24.28 0.44 -40.82
CA SER A 198 -25.40 0.85 -40.00
C SER A 198 -26.73 0.36 -40.56
N ASP A 199 -27.48 -0.37 -39.74
CA ASP A 199 -28.95 -0.52 -39.81
C ASP A 199 -29.51 -0.95 -38.43
N SER A 200 -28.70 -1.59 -37.56
CA SER A 200 -29.13 -2.06 -36.22
C SER A 200 -29.04 -1.01 -35.10
N SER A 201 -28.13 -0.03 -35.22
CA SER A 201 -27.92 0.99 -34.17
C SER A 201 -29.05 2.02 -34.14
N GLU A 202 -29.54 2.47 -35.30
CA GLU A 202 -30.69 3.40 -35.39
C GLU A 202 -32.00 2.79 -34.88
N ASP A 203 -32.21 1.48 -35.06
CA ASP A 203 -33.39 0.77 -34.54
C ASP A 203 -33.35 0.66 -33.00
N SER A 204 -32.15 0.59 -32.42
CA SER A 204 -31.94 0.59 -30.96
C SER A 204 -32.26 1.95 -30.35
N PHE A 205 -31.75 3.04 -30.94
CA PHE A 205 -32.06 4.41 -30.50
C PHE A 205 -33.54 4.74 -30.67
N SER A 206 -34.17 4.33 -31.77
CA SER A 206 -35.60 4.54 -32.01
C SER A 206 -36.48 3.82 -30.98
N LYS A 207 -36.08 2.60 -30.56
CA LYS A 207 -36.77 1.86 -29.49
C LYS A 207 -36.60 2.51 -28.12
N ILE A 208 -35.40 3.02 -27.81
CA ILE A 208 -35.14 3.73 -26.54
C ILE A 208 -35.99 5.00 -26.47
N VAL A 209 -36.00 5.81 -27.53
CA VAL A 209 -36.80 7.04 -27.59
C VAL A 209 -38.30 6.73 -27.47
N ARG A 210 -38.78 5.65 -28.08
CA ARG A 210 -40.17 5.20 -27.94
C ARG A 210 -40.50 4.77 -26.51
N CYS A 211 -39.64 3.98 -25.87
CA CYS A 211 -39.81 3.56 -24.47
C CYS A 211 -39.79 4.77 -23.52
N GLU A 212 -38.92 5.75 -23.73
CA GLU A 212 -38.90 6.99 -22.95
C GLU A 212 -40.17 7.83 -23.13
N GLN A 213 -40.70 7.89 -24.35
CA GLN A 213 -41.95 8.59 -24.64
C GLN A 213 -43.14 7.90 -23.96
N GLU A 214 -43.19 6.56 -24.01
CA GLU A 214 -44.22 5.75 -23.34
C GLU A 214 -44.16 5.91 -21.81
N LEU A 215 -42.96 5.95 -21.23
CA LEU A 215 -42.75 6.24 -19.81
C LEU A 215 -43.25 7.63 -19.42
N ARG A 216 -43.00 8.66 -20.24
CA ARG A 216 -43.53 10.01 -19.99
C ARG A 216 -45.06 10.04 -20.02
N ILE A 217 -45.69 9.33 -20.95
CA ILE A 217 -47.16 9.24 -21.05
C ILE A 217 -47.73 8.48 -19.84
N ALA A 218 -47.10 7.37 -19.44
CA ALA A 218 -47.51 6.58 -18.29
C ALA A 218 -47.40 7.39 -16.98
N ASN A 219 -46.28 8.10 -16.77
CA ASN A 219 -46.10 8.96 -15.60
C ASN A 219 -47.15 10.08 -15.54
N LYS A 220 -47.49 10.69 -16.68
CA LYS A 220 -48.56 11.71 -16.73
C LYS A 220 -49.93 11.12 -16.40
N LYS A 221 -50.23 9.90 -16.86
CA LYS A 221 -51.47 9.19 -16.49
C LYS A 221 -51.50 8.84 -15.01
N LEU A 222 -50.38 8.43 -14.44
CA LEU A 222 -50.24 8.10 -13.02
C LEU A 222 -50.48 9.35 -12.16
N GLN A 223 -49.87 10.49 -12.52
CA GLN A 223 -50.11 11.77 -11.87
C GLN A 223 -51.59 12.19 -11.93
N ASN A 224 -52.24 12.06 -13.10
CA ASN A 224 -53.67 12.35 -13.22
C ASN A 224 -54.55 11.42 -12.35
N ALA A 225 -54.17 10.15 -12.22
CA ALA A 225 -54.86 9.18 -11.38
C ALA A 225 -54.64 9.46 -9.88
N GLU A 226 -53.44 9.89 -9.48
CA GLU A 226 -53.15 10.36 -8.12
C GLU A 226 -54.01 11.57 -7.77
N GLU A 227 -54.10 12.56 -8.67
CA GLU A 227 -54.98 13.72 -8.49
C GLU A 227 -56.47 13.32 -8.40
N GLU A 228 -56.89 12.28 -9.13
CA GLU A 228 -58.26 11.76 -9.05
C GLU A 228 -58.52 10.99 -7.75
N ILE A 229 -57.55 10.22 -7.26
CA ILE A 229 -57.61 9.57 -5.95
C ILE A 229 -57.73 10.63 -4.85
N ASP A 230 -56.95 11.72 -4.93
CA ASP A 230 -57.05 12.81 -3.96
C ASP A 230 -58.42 13.51 -4.02
N ARG A 231 -58.98 13.73 -5.22
CA ARG A 231 -60.36 14.26 -5.37
C ARG A 231 -61.39 13.33 -4.76
N LEU A 232 -61.35 12.04 -5.07
CA LEU A 232 -62.28 11.03 -4.52
C LEU A 232 -62.12 10.88 -3.00
N LYS A 233 -60.90 11.03 -2.48
CA LYS A 233 -60.63 11.00 -1.04
C LYS A 233 -61.25 12.19 -0.32
N ILE A 234 -61.21 13.38 -0.93
CA ILE A 234 -61.91 14.57 -0.43
C ILE A 234 -63.43 14.36 -0.48
N GLU A 235 -63.96 13.81 -1.57
CA GLU A 235 -65.40 13.53 -1.71
C GLU A 235 -65.90 12.47 -0.73
N LEU A 236 -65.10 11.44 -0.44
CA LEU A 236 -65.40 10.41 0.55
C LEU A 236 -65.33 10.96 1.98
N GLN A 237 -64.38 11.87 2.27
CA GLN A 237 -64.31 12.58 3.54
C GLN A 237 -65.52 13.52 3.72
N ASN A 238 -65.96 14.19 2.65
CA ASN A 238 -67.15 15.02 2.65
C ASN A 238 -68.43 14.18 2.82
N SER A 239 -68.54 13.04 2.14
CA SER A 239 -69.65 12.09 2.29
C SER A 239 -69.71 11.51 3.70
N LYS A 240 -68.56 11.19 4.30
CA LYS A 240 -68.45 10.73 5.68
C LYS A 240 -68.82 11.82 6.69
N SER A 241 -68.53 13.09 6.39
CA SER A 241 -68.99 14.22 7.19
C SER A 241 -70.50 14.47 7.07
N LEU A 242 -71.10 14.19 5.90
CA LEU A 242 -72.55 14.19 5.67
C LEU A 242 -73.26 13.04 6.41
N GLU A 243 -72.65 11.85 6.48
CA GLU A 243 -73.13 10.71 7.29
C GLU A 243 -73.11 11.04 8.80
N LEU A 244 -72.07 11.72 9.29
CA LEU A 244 -72.02 12.18 10.69
C LEU A 244 -73.08 13.25 11.00
N ASN A 245 -73.40 14.11 10.03
CA ASN A 245 -74.47 15.10 10.16
C ASN A 245 -75.88 14.46 10.12
N LEU A 246 -76.07 13.38 9.35
CA LEU A 246 -77.31 12.59 9.33
C LEU A 246 -77.48 11.72 10.59
N ALA A 247 -76.39 11.15 11.12
CA ALA A 247 -76.41 10.39 12.37
C ALA A 247 -76.71 11.28 13.60
N SER A 248 -76.49 12.59 13.50
CA SER A 248 -76.83 13.56 14.54
C SER A 248 -78.33 13.96 14.56
N GLN A 249 -79.13 13.49 13.60
CA GLN A 249 -80.59 13.69 13.55
C GLN A 249 -81.43 12.45 13.84
N ALA A 250 -80.80 11.32 14.15
CA ALA A 250 -81.51 10.10 14.55
C ALA A 250 -80.90 9.53 15.84
N ALA A 251 -81.29 10.14 16.97
CA ALA A 251 -81.14 9.53 18.29
C ALA A 251 -82.53 9.19 18.85
N PRO A 252 -82.74 7.94 19.32
CA PRO A 252 -83.99 7.45 19.89
C PRO A 252 -84.12 7.89 21.36
N GLU A 253 -85.33 8.31 21.75
CA GLU A 253 -85.66 8.59 23.14
C GLU A 253 -86.24 7.34 23.85
N SER A 254 -85.66 7.10 25.03
CA SER A 254 -86.24 6.48 26.23
C SER A 254 -86.20 4.95 26.42
N PRO A 255 -85.66 4.50 27.57
CA PRO A 255 -85.84 3.16 28.11
C PRO A 255 -86.89 3.16 29.23
N GLY A 256 -87.62 2.04 29.35
CA GLY A 256 -88.25 1.68 30.62
C GLY A 256 -89.57 0.96 30.48
N LEU A 257 -89.55 -0.38 30.49
CA LEU A 257 -90.65 -1.16 31.05
C LEU A 257 -90.15 -2.47 31.68
N LYS A 258 -90.46 -2.53 32.97
CA LYS A 258 -90.44 -3.60 33.98
C LYS A 258 -90.54 -5.03 33.43
N GLU A 259 -89.59 -5.86 33.83
CA GLU A 259 -89.58 -7.31 33.64
C GLU A 259 -90.26 -8.00 34.85
N VAL A 260 -91.27 -8.83 34.55
CA VAL A 260 -92.08 -9.59 35.51
C VAL A 260 -91.37 -10.90 35.86
N LYS A 261 -91.01 -11.06 37.14
CA LYS A 261 -90.62 -12.34 37.75
C LYS A 261 -91.86 -13.23 37.90
N ILE A 262 -91.88 -14.37 37.20
CA ILE A 262 -92.82 -15.47 37.48
C ILE A 262 -92.22 -16.30 38.61
N LEU A 263 -92.79 -16.16 39.81
CA LEU A 263 -92.59 -17.05 40.95
C LEU A 263 -93.71 -18.09 40.90
N GLY A 264 -93.36 -19.33 40.53
CA GLY A 264 -94.21 -20.50 40.76
C GLY A 264 -93.85 -21.10 42.10
N VAL A 265 -94.78 -21.02 43.06
CA VAL A 265 -94.76 -21.81 44.30
C VAL A 265 -96.19 -22.27 44.60
N ASP A 266 -96.25 -23.58 44.83
CA ASP A 266 -97.27 -24.47 45.38
C ASP A 266 -98.49 -23.88 46.12
N VAL A 267 -99.65 -24.46 45.82
CA VAL A 267 -100.76 -24.62 46.78
C VAL A 267 -101.33 -26.03 46.61
N GLU A 268 -100.98 -26.93 47.52
CA GLU A 268 -101.76 -28.12 47.88
C GLU A 268 -102.33 -27.88 49.28
N SER A 269 -103.64 -28.11 49.42
CA SER A 269 -104.36 -28.79 50.52
C SER A 269 -105.68 -28.09 50.81
N GLU A 270 -106.79 -28.79 50.60
CA GLU A 270 -107.66 -29.19 51.72
C GLU A 270 -108.70 -30.21 51.21
N LEU A 271 -108.76 -31.31 51.95
CA LEU A 271 -109.69 -32.42 51.84
C LEU A 271 -110.97 -32.09 52.62
N ASN A 272 -112.06 -32.70 52.15
CA ASN A 272 -113.13 -33.38 52.90
C ASN A 272 -114.55 -32.80 52.95
N GLN A 273 -115.46 -33.76 52.70
CA GLN A 273 -116.83 -33.94 53.22
C GLN A 273 -117.88 -32.96 52.67
N GLU A 274 -119.09 -33.36 52.28
CA GLU A 274 -119.83 -34.61 52.50
C GLU A 274 -121.00 -34.64 51.50
N SER A 275 -121.47 -35.83 51.17
CA SER A 275 -122.70 -36.08 50.42
C SER A 275 -123.89 -36.04 51.38
N GLU A 276 -124.98 -35.34 51.05
CA GLU A 276 -126.29 -35.66 51.62
C GLU A 276 -127.38 -35.63 50.55
N SER A 277 -128.06 -36.75 50.44
CA SER A 277 -129.42 -36.84 49.92
C SER A 277 -130.09 -37.91 50.76
N ARG A 278 -131.17 -37.56 51.49
CA ARG A 278 -132.47 -38.22 51.31
C ARG A 278 -133.53 -37.87 52.37
N GLU A 279 -134.73 -37.68 51.81
CA GLU A 279 -136.03 -38.25 52.22
C GLU A 279 -136.54 -38.02 53.64
N SER A 280 -137.54 -37.14 53.68
CA SER A 280 -138.74 -37.22 54.51
C SER A 280 -139.36 -38.62 54.63
N PHE A 281 -139.69 -39.06 55.85
CA PHE A 281 -141.09 -39.32 56.25
C PHE A 281 -141.23 -39.51 57.77
N ASP A 282 -142.37 -39.02 58.27
CA ASP A 282 -142.85 -38.96 59.64
C ASP A 282 -143.45 -40.31 60.11
N GLY A 283 -143.42 -40.58 61.41
CA GLY A 283 -143.90 -41.82 62.02
C GLY A 283 -144.86 -41.57 63.18
N LEU A 284 -145.94 -42.37 63.20
CA LEU A 284 -146.65 -42.98 64.35
C LEU A 284 -147.03 -42.05 65.55
N GLU A 285 -148.23 -42.03 66.13
CA GLU A 285 -149.08 -43.11 66.64
C GLU A 285 -150.27 -42.45 67.40
N ASP A 286 -151.18 -43.29 67.96
CA ASP A 286 -152.19 -43.00 69.00
C ASP A 286 -153.54 -42.35 68.59
N SER A 287 -154.73 -42.73 69.10
CA SER A 287 -155.16 -43.59 70.21
C SER A 287 -156.65 -43.98 70.09
N VAL A 288 -156.95 -45.25 70.39
CA VAL A 288 -158.12 -45.83 71.09
C VAL A 288 -159.49 -45.10 71.09
N LYS A 289 -160.54 -45.71 70.47
CA LYS A 289 -161.68 -46.37 71.19
C LYS A 289 -162.67 -47.11 70.28
N SER A 290 -163.00 -48.32 70.73
CA SER A 290 -164.21 -49.17 70.53
C SER A 290 -164.72 -49.51 69.12
N GLY A 291 -164.60 -50.80 68.77
CA GLY A 291 -165.60 -51.57 68.01
C GLY A 291 -165.69 -51.32 66.49
N GLY A 292 -164.91 -52.07 65.69
CA GLY A 292 -165.03 -52.07 64.21
C GLY A 292 -163.76 -52.35 63.40
N LYS A 293 -162.66 -52.80 64.02
CA LYS A 293 -161.28 -52.79 63.48
C LYS A 293 -160.90 -53.78 62.35
N ILE A 294 -161.78 -54.66 61.87
CA ILE A 294 -161.33 -55.77 61.00
C ILE A 294 -161.56 -55.50 59.50
N GLN A 295 -162.48 -54.61 59.11
CA GLN A 295 -162.81 -54.40 57.68
C GLN A 295 -161.96 -53.34 56.97
N ALA A 296 -161.46 -52.31 57.67
CA ALA A 296 -160.64 -51.25 57.05
C ALA A 296 -159.18 -51.68 56.78
N LEU A 297 -158.60 -52.50 57.68
CA LEU A 297 -157.21 -52.98 57.54
C LEU A 297 -157.02 -53.93 56.36
N VAL A 298 -158.05 -54.68 55.96
CA VAL A 298 -157.97 -55.61 54.81
C VAL A 298 -157.88 -54.82 53.49
N GLU A 299 -158.59 -53.71 53.37
CA GLU A 299 -158.62 -52.91 52.15
C GLU A 299 -157.36 -52.03 52.01
N GLU A 300 -156.78 -51.54 53.11
CA GLU A 300 -155.46 -50.89 53.11
C GLU A 300 -154.32 -51.86 52.74
N LEU A 301 -154.37 -53.11 53.21
CA LEU A 301 -153.37 -54.14 52.87
C LEU A 301 -153.41 -54.49 51.37
N ARG A 302 -154.59 -54.42 50.75
CA ARG A 302 -154.77 -54.63 49.29
C ARG A 302 -154.16 -53.49 48.47
N ILE A 303 -154.33 -52.24 48.89
CA ILE A 303 -153.79 -51.05 48.20
C ILE A 303 -152.27 -50.95 48.36
N THR A 304 -151.75 -51.24 49.56
CA THR A 304 -150.30 -51.22 49.81
C THR A 304 -149.59 -52.33 49.05
N LYS A 305 -150.20 -53.52 48.92
CA LYS A 305 -149.67 -54.61 48.10
C LYS A 305 -149.62 -54.28 46.61
N SER A 306 -150.66 -53.63 46.07
CA SER A 306 -150.66 -53.22 44.67
C SER A 306 -149.65 -52.10 44.39
N ARG A 307 -149.49 -51.13 45.32
CA ARG A 307 -148.44 -50.10 45.24
C ARG A 307 -147.04 -50.68 45.33
N LEU A 308 -146.82 -51.64 46.22
CA LEU A 308 -145.55 -52.36 46.34
C LEU A 308 -145.22 -53.07 45.03
N GLN A 309 -146.19 -53.76 44.42
CA GLN A 309 -145.99 -54.43 43.15
C GLN A 309 -145.69 -53.47 41.99
N VAL A 310 -146.28 -52.28 41.96
CA VAL A 310 -145.92 -51.22 40.99
C VAL A 310 -144.49 -50.73 41.22
N SER A 311 -144.09 -50.48 42.47
CA SER A 311 -142.72 -50.08 42.79
C SER A 311 -141.68 -51.17 42.52
N GLU A 312 -142.02 -52.44 42.72
CA GLU A 312 -141.17 -53.59 42.38
C GLU A 312 -140.97 -53.69 40.87
N ASN A 313 -142.04 -53.47 40.08
CA ASN A 313 -141.96 -53.42 38.63
C ASN A 313 -141.15 -52.21 38.12
N GLU A 314 -141.24 -51.07 38.80
CA GLU A 314 -140.45 -49.88 38.48
C GLU A 314 -138.96 -50.06 38.82
N ILE A 315 -138.65 -50.66 39.98
CA ILE A 315 -137.28 -51.01 40.37
C ILE A 315 -136.66 -52.01 39.39
N THR A 316 -137.43 -53.00 38.93
CA THR A 316 -136.94 -53.96 37.93
C THR A 316 -136.73 -53.29 36.57
N SER A 317 -137.57 -52.34 36.18
CA SER A 317 -137.41 -51.53 34.96
C SER A 317 -136.18 -50.62 35.03
N LEU A 318 -135.98 -49.88 36.13
CA LEU A 318 -134.80 -49.04 36.35
C LEU A 318 -133.50 -49.86 36.43
N ARG A 319 -133.53 -51.05 37.02
CA ARG A 319 -132.38 -51.97 37.01
C ARG A 319 -132.05 -52.45 35.60
N TYR A 320 -133.07 -52.75 34.80
CA TYR A 320 -132.89 -53.13 33.40
C TYR A 320 -132.34 -51.95 32.57
N GLU A 321 -132.80 -50.73 32.78
CA GLU A 321 -132.27 -49.53 32.12
C GLU A 321 -130.84 -49.20 32.56
N LEU A 322 -130.52 -49.34 33.85
CA LEU A 322 -129.16 -49.17 34.37
C LEU A 322 -128.20 -50.19 33.75
N GLU A 323 -128.62 -51.45 33.63
CA GLU A 323 -127.84 -52.51 33.02
C GLU A 323 -127.73 -52.34 31.50
N ARG A 324 -128.79 -51.85 30.85
CA ARG A 324 -128.77 -51.47 29.43
C ARG A 324 -127.84 -50.28 29.17
N ASN A 325 -127.79 -49.31 30.08
CA ASN A 325 -126.89 -48.16 30.01
C ASN A 325 -125.44 -48.57 30.30
N LYS A 326 -125.18 -49.47 31.26
CA LYS A 326 -123.85 -50.07 31.46
C LYS A 326 -123.37 -50.85 30.25
N ASN A 327 -124.29 -51.54 29.57
CA ASN A 327 -124.00 -52.28 28.34
C ASN A 327 -124.10 -51.42 27.07
N ASP A 328 -124.41 -50.13 27.18
CA ASP A 328 -124.50 -49.20 26.05
C ASP A 328 -123.13 -49.13 25.38
N ASP A 329 -123.10 -49.55 24.12
CA ASP A 329 -121.88 -49.58 23.31
C ASP A 329 -121.22 -48.20 23.25
N LYS A 330 -122.00 -47.12 23.42
CA LYS A 330 -121.47 -45.75 23.52
C LYS A 330 -120.61 -45.54 24.76
N ILE A 331 -121.00 -46.05 25.93
CA ILE A 331 -120.22 -45.87 27.18
C ILE A 331 -118.93 -46.69 27.10
N ARG A 332 -118.97 -47.92 26.59
CA ARG A 332 -117.77 -48.75 26.36
C ARG A 332 -116.83 -48.13 25.31
N HIS A 333 -117.39 -47.56 24.25
CA HIS A 333 -116.62 -46.86 23.23
C HIS A 333 -115.93 -45.61 23.79
N LEU A 334 -116.64 -44.80 24.58
CA LEU A 334 -116.07 -43.64 25.27
C LEU A 334 -115.00 -44.03 26.30
N GLN A 335 -115.16 -45.16 27.01
CA GLN A 335 -114.12 -45.70 27.89
C GLN A 335 -112.88 -46.15 27.12
N THR A 336 -113.06 -46.87 26.00
CA THR A 336 -111.93 -47.29 25.15
C THR A 336 -111.23 -46.08 24.52
N GLN A 337 -111.98 -45.06 24.10
CA GLN A 337 -111.43 -43.80 23.62
C GLN A 337 -110.68 -43.04 24.73
N LEU A 338 -111.20 -43.04 25.97
CA LEU A 338 -110.53 -42.44 27.12
C LEU A 338 -109.22 -43.17 27.43
N GLU A 339 -109.22 -44.51 27.41
CA GLU A 339 -108.01 -45.32 27.60
C GLU A 339 -106.98 -45.10 26.48
N ALA A 340 -107.44 -44.99 25.23
CA ALA A 340 -106.57 -44.65 24.09
C ALA A 340 -105.97 -43.25 24.26
N ALA A 341 -106.79 -42.25 24.60
CA ALA A 341 -106.33 -40.89 24.87
C ALA A 341 -105.37 -40.84 26.07
N GLN A 342 -105.60 -41.63 27.12
CA GLN A 342 -104.69 -41.74 28.27
C GLN A 342 -103.34 -42.37 27.88
N LYS A 343 -103.35 -43.40 27.03
CA LYS A 343 -102.13 -43.98 26.46
C LYS A 343 -101.39 -42.95 25.59
N ASP A 344 -102.11 -42.23 24.74
CA ASP A 344 -101.52 -41.17 23.92
C ASP A 344 -100.91 -40.06 24.80
N VAL A 345 -101.62 -39.61 25.84
CA VAL A 345 -101.09 -38.66 26.84
C VAL A 345 -99.83 -39.21 27.52
N ALA A 346 -99.80 -40.50 27.87
CA ALA A 346 -98.61 -41.12 28.45
C ALA A 346 -97.42 -41.14 27.45
N THR A 347 -97.67 -41.46 26.18
CA THR A 347 -96.61 -41.42 25.14
C THR A 347 -96.11 -39.99 24.89
N TRP A 348 -97.00 -39.00 24.84
CA TRP A 348 -96.63 -37.59 24.69
C TRP A 348 -95.90 -37.06 25.91
N LYS A 349 -96.27 -37.48 27.13
CA LYS A 349 -95.49 -37.19 28.35
C LYS A 349 -94.09 -37.78 28.28
N ALA A 350 -93.94 -39.02 27.81
CA ALA A 350 -92.64 -39.66 27.64
C ALA A 350 -91.77 -38.93 26.62
N LYS A 351 -92.33 -38.55 25.46
CA LYS A 351 -91.67 -37.74 24.44
C LYS A 351 -91.26 -36.36 24.97
N LEU A 352 -92.16 -35.66 25.66
CA LEU A 352 -91.86 -34.37 26.31
C LEU A 352 -90.71 -34.50 27.31
N ASN A 353 -90.70 -35.57 28.11
CA ASN A 353 -89.60 -35.82 29.05
C ASN A 353 -88.29 -36.19 28.35
N ALA A 354 -88.32 -36.85 27.19
CA ALA A 354 -87.14 -37.10 26.37
C ALA A 354 -86.57 -35.80 25.81
N GLU A 355 -87.41 -34.96 25.19
CA GLU A 355 -87.02 -33.63 24.69
C GLU A 355 -86.49 -32.73 25.81
N LYS A 356 -87.10 -32.73 27.01
CA LYS A 356 -86.57 -32.01 28.18
C LYS A 356 -85.15 -32.43 28.54
N ARG A 357 -84.82 -33.74 28.46
CA ARG A 357 -83.46 -34.23 28.72
C ARG A 357 -82.49 -33.76 27.64
N GLU A 358 -82.89 -33.76 26.37
CA GLU A 358 -82.06 -33.24 25.28
C GLU A 358 -81.83 -31.73 25.40
N VAL A 359 -82.87 -30.95 25.75
CA VAL A 359 -82.74 -29.53 26.07
C VAL A 359 -81.73 -29.32 27.20
N SER A 360 -81.78 -30.11 28.29
CA SER A 360 -80.78 -30.03 29.37
C SER A 360 -79.36 -30.32 28.89
N LYS A 361 -79.16 -31.33 28.02
CA LYS A 361 -77.83 -31.64 27.43
C LYS A 361 -77.33 -30.49 26.55
N LEU A 362 -78.22 -29.87 25.76
CA LEU A 362 -77.88 -28.71 24.93
C LEU A 362 -77.56 -27.50 25.81
N GLN A 363 -78.31 -27.29 26.88
CA GLN A 363 -78.04 -26.22 27.86
C GLN A 363 -76.65 -26.38 28.46
N GLU A 364 -76.26 -27.60 28.84
CA GLU A 364 -74.93 -27.90 29.36
C GLU A 364 -73.82 -27.74 28.30
N ARG A 365 -74.09 -28.09 27.04
CA ARG A 365 -73.15 -27.79 25.93
C ARG A 365 -72.96 -26.28 25.76
N VAL A 366 -74.04 -25.50 25.83
CA VAL A 366 -73.99 -24.04 25.72
C VAL A 366 -73.20 -23.44 26.89
N THR A 367 -73.37 -23.94 28.13
CA THR A 367 -72.57 -23.43 29.26
C THR A 367 -71.09 -23.75 29.10
N ARG A 368 -70.72 -24.97 28.67
CA ARG A 368 -69.32 -25.32 28.37
C ARG A 368 -68.71 -24.48 27.25
N LEU A 369 -69.46 -24.23 26.18
CA LEU A 369 -68.98 -23.37 25.09
C LEU A 369 -68.82 -21.92 25.55
N LYS A 370 -69.73 -21.42 26.41
CA LYS A 370 -69.61 -20.08 27.00
C LYS A 370 -68.36 -19.94 27.88
N THR A 371 -68.06 -20.93 28.72
CA THR A 371 -66.84 -20.89 29.55
C THR A 371 -65.59 -20.95 28.66
N SER A 372 -65.58 -21.84 27.66
CA SER A 372 -64.48 -21.92 26.71
C SER A 372 -64.26 -20.64 25.92
N LEU A 373 -65.32 -19.95 25.48
CA LEU A 373 -65.21 -18.66 24.81
C LEU A 373 -64.60 -17.61 25.75
N SER A 374 -65.07 -17.54 27.00
CA SER A 374 -64.50 -16.61 27.99
C SER A 374 -63.01 -16.88 28.26
N ASP A 375 -62.57 -18.14 28.25
CA ASP A 375 -61.16 -18.46 28.44
C ASP A 375 -60.31 -18.09 27.21
N ARG A 376 -60.86 -18.25 25.99
CA ARG A 376 -60.23 -17.73 24.77
C ARG A 376 -60.16 -16.21 24.75
N ASP A 377 -61.18 -15.52 25.25
CA ASP A 377 -61.16 -14.06 25.36
C ASP A 377 -60.04 -13.58 26.30
N LYS A 378 -59.80 -14.30 27.42
CA LYS A 378 -58.66 -14.01 28.31
C LYS A 378 -57.33 -14.27 27.61
N GLU A 379 -57.19 -15.40 26.92
CA GLU A 379 -55.99 -15.73 26.14
C GLU A 379 -55.68 -14.63 25.10
N ILE A 380 -56.69 -14.14 24.39
CA ILE A 380 -56.55 -13.03 23.44
C ILE A 380 -56.08 -11.74 24.14
N MET A 381 -56.61 -11.43 25.33
CA MET A 381 -56.17 -10.27 26.09
C MET A 381 -54.71 -10.38 26.53
N ASP A 382 -54.30 -11.54 27.06
CA ASP A 382 -52.92 -11.79 27.49
C ASP A 382 -51.95 -11.69 26.31
N LEU A 383 -52.30 -12.28 25.17
CA LEU A 383 -51.51 -12.17 23.93
C LEU A 383 -51.41 -10.72 23.44
N LYS A 384 -52.50 -9.94 23.54
CA LYS A 384 -52.50 -8.52 23.14
C LYS A 384 -51.59 -7.67 24.02
N ILE A 385 -51.54 -7.96 25.32
CA ILE A 385 -50.60 -7.32 26.25
C ILE A 385 -49.17 -7.70 25.88
N ALA A 386 -48.89 -8.99 25.69
CA ALA A 386 -47.57 -9.48 25.31
C ALA A 386 -47.06 -8.86 24.01
N VAL A 387 -47.93 -8.70 22.99
CA VAL A 387 -47.60 -8.01 21.74
C VAL A 387 -47.28 -6.53 22.00
N SER A 388 -48.09 -5.83 22.80
CA SER A 388 -47.85 -4.42 23.12
C SER A 388 -46.51 -4.21 23.87
N ASP A 389 -46.18 -5.11 24.80
CA ASP A 389 -44.91 -5.10 25.52
C ASP A 389 -43.72 -5.39 24.61
N ALA A 390 -43.88 -6.32 23.66
CA ALA A 390 -42.86 -6.62 22.66
C ALA A 390 -42.64 -5.43 21.72
N GLU A 391 -43.72 -4.79 21.25
CA GLU A 391 -43.64 -3.57 20.43
C GLU A 391 -42.91 -2.45 21.17
N GLN A 392 -43.24 -2.19 22.45
CA GLN A 392 -42.57 -1.16 23.26
C GLN A 392 -41.06 -1.41 23.42
N LYS A 393 -40.60 -2.67 23.40
CA LYS A 393 -39.17 -3.00 23.45
C LYS A 393 -38.49 -2.88 22.09
N ILE A 394 -39.14 -3.31 21.02
CA ILE A 394 -38.56 -3.32 19.67
C ILE A 394 -38.43 -1.89 19.11
N PHE A 395 -39.37 -0.98 19.40
CA PHE A 395 -39.32 0.39 18.89
C PHE A 395 -38.04 1.17 19.27
N PRO A 396 -37.61 1.25 20.54
CA PRO A 396 -36.38 1.95 20.91
C PRO A 396 -35.13 1.26 20.35
N GLU A 397 -35.07 -0.07 20.33
CA GLU A 397 -33.97 -0.81 19.72
C GLU A 397 -33.85 -0.50 18.22
N LYS A 398 -34.98 -0.49 17.49
CA LYS A 398 -35.01 -0.09 16.08
C LYS A 398 -34.55 1.35 15.87
N ALA A 399 -34.93 2.27 16.77
CA ALA A 399 -34.48 3.66 16.71
C ALA A 399 -32.97 3.78 16.98
N GLN A 400 -32.45 3.02 17.94
CA GLN A 400 -31.02 2.95 18.26
C GLN A 400 -30.21 2.41 17.08
N VAL A 401 -30.61 1.27 16.52
CA VAL A 401 -29.95 0.67 15.35
C VAL A 401 -29.94 1.65 14.17
N LYS A 402 -31.05 2.36 13.93
CA LYS A 402 -31.09 3.39 12.87
C LYS A 402 -30.12 4.56 13.14
N ALA A 403 -29.98 4.97 14.40
CA ALA A 403 -29.03 6.01 14.80
C ALA A 403 -27.57 5.55 14.63
N GLU A 404 -27.27 4.32 15.02
CA GLU A 404 -25.95 3.70 14.84
C GLU A 404 -25.59 3.54 13.36
N ILE A 405 -26.52 3.05 12.53
CA ILE A 405 -26.35 3.01 11.06
C ILE A 405 -26.05 4.41 10.51
N SER A 406 -26.79 5.43 10.95
CA SER A 406 -26.57 6.82 10.51
C SER A 406 -25.20 7.36 10.93
N LYS A 407 -24.72 6.98 12.12
CA LYS A 407 -23.38 7.33 12.61
C LYS A 407 -22.30 6.65 11.78
N LEU A 408 -22.41 5.34 11.58
CA LEU A 408 -21.45 4.55 10.79
C LEU A 408 -21.39 5.02 9.33
N LEU A 409 -22.52 5.40 8.73
CA LEU A 409 -22.54 5.97 7.38
C LEU A 409 -21.78 7.31 7.29
N LYS A 410 -21.94 8.18 8.29
CA LYS A 410 -21.17 9.44 8.35
C LYS A 410 -19.68 9.18 8.54
N GLU A 411 -19.32 8.23 9.39
CA GLU A 411 -17.92 7.83 9.58
C GLU A 411 -17.35 7.23 8.30
N ARG A 412 -18.09 6.35 7.60
CA ARG A 412 -17.68 5.81 6.29
C ARG A 412 -17.39 6.92 5.29
N ILE A 413 -18.28 7.90 5.14
CA ILE A 413 -18.09 9.03 4.20
C ILE A 413 -16.82 9.81 4.57
N ARG A 414 -16.62 10.13 5.86
CA ARG A 414 -15.40 10.83 6.32
C ARG A 414 -14.13 10.04 5.96
N MET A 415 -14.12 8.73 6.23
CA MET A 415 -12.96 7.88 5.92
C MET A 415 -12.74 7.75 4.41
N GLU A 416 -13.82 7.72 3.61
CA GLU A 416 -13.73 7.71 2.14
C GLU A 416 -13.14 9.01 1.59
N ASP A 417 -13.47 10.16 2.19
CA ASP A 417 -12.89 11.45 1.81
C ASP A 417 -11.42 11.56 2.22
N GLU A 418 -11.06 11.10 3.42
CA GLU A 418 -9.66 11.01 3.86
C GLU A 418 -8.84 10.09 2.94
N LEU A 419 -9.41 8.94 2.54
CA LEU A 419 -8.77 8.01 1.61
C LEU A 419 -8.57 8.66 0.23
N ARG A 420 -9.57 9.37 -0.28
CA ARG A 420 -9.48 10.12 -1.54
C ARG A 420 -8.40 11.21 -1.48
N GLU A 421 -8.25 11.89 -0.35
CA GLU A 421 -7.20 12.89 -0.14
C GLU A 421 -5.81 12.25 -0.17
N VAL A 422 -5.62 11.13 0.53
CA VAL A 422 -4.35 10.39 0.50
C VAL A 422 -4.04 9.86 -0.90
N GLU A 423 -5.04 9.36 -1.63
CA GLU A 423 -4.87 8.96 -3.04
C GLU A 423 -4.45 10.13 -3.93
N ASN A 424 -5.02 11.32 -3.72
CA ASN A 424 -4.61 12.53 -4.43
C ASN A 424 -3.16 12.92 -4.11
N GLN A 425 -2.78 12.90 -2.83
CA GLN A 425 -1.41 13.17 -2.41
C GLN A 425 -0.43 12.15 -3.03
N GLY A 426 -0.81 10.87 -3.06
CA GLY A 426 -0.05 9.81 -3.73
C GLY A 426 0.16 10.11 -5.22
N ARG A 427 -0.89 10.49 -5.95
CA ARG A 427 -0.79 10.89 -7.36
C ARG A 427 0.14 12.09 -7.58
N CYS A 428 0.05 13.12 -6.75
CA CYS A 428 0.95 14.29 -6.85
C CYS A 428 2.42 13.91 -6.64
N LEU A 429 2.72 13.08 -5.64
CA LEU A 429 4.08 12.60 -5.39
C LEU A 429 4.59 11.70 -6.53
N GLU A 430 3.74 10.86 -7.11
CA GLU A 430 4.10 10.06 -8.29
C GLU A 430 4.45 10.94 -9.50
N GLU A 431 3.72 12.04 -9.72
CA GLU A 431 4.01 13.03 -10.75
C GLU A 431 5.34 13.76 -10.50
N GLU A 432 5.63 14.15 -9.26
CA GLU A 432 6.91 14.74 -8.88
C GLU A 432 8.08 13.77 -9.10
N ILE A 433 7.93 12.50 -8.69
CA ILE A 433 8.91 11.45 -8.95
C ILE A 433 9.14 11.27 -10.45
N ARG A 434 8.07 11.28 -11.25
CA ARG A 434 8.15 11.17 -12.71
C ARG A 434 8.93 12.35 -13.31
N LYS A 435 8.66 13.58 -12.84
CA LYS A 435 9.36 14.80 -13.27
C LYS A 435 10.85 14.74 -12.92
N ILE A 436 11.18 14.43 -11.67
CA ILE A 436 12.58 14.30 -11.21
C ILE A 436 13.32 13.23 -12.02
N LYS A 437 12.66 12.10 -12.32
CA LYS A 437 13.26 11.03 -13.14
C LYS A 437 13.55 11.51 -14.57
N ALA A 438 12.65 12.29 -15.17
CA ALA A 438 12.87 12.88 -16.50
C ALA A 438 14.06 13.85 -16.47
N GLU A 439 14.07 14.81 -15.53
CA GLU A 439 15.16 15.78 -15.36
C GLU A 439 16.52 15.10 -15.11
N LYS A 440 16.54 14.03 -14.30
CA LYS A 440 17.74 13.21 -14.09
C LYS A 440 18.22 12.59 -15.40
N SER A 441 17.33 12.00 -16.18
CA SER A 441 17.71 11.37 -17.46
C SER A 441 18.25 12.38 -18.47
N GLU A 442 17.68 13.60 -18.51
CA GLU A 442 18.19 14.68 -19.35
C GLU A 442 19.57 15.16 -18.88
N MET A 443 19.77 15.32 -17.58
CA MET A 443 21.08 15.65 -17.00
C MET A 443 22.13 14.59 -17.33
N GLU A 444 21.77 13.31 -17.21
CA GLU A 444 22.65 12.19 -17.51
C GLU A 444 23.05 12.18 -19.00
N VAL A 445 22.12 12.43 -19.91
CA VAL A 445 22.41 12.57 -21.35
C VAL A 445 23.36 13.74 -21.61
N ARG A 446 23.14 14.90 -20.97
CA ARG A 446 24.03 16.08 -21.12
C ARG A 446 25.45 15.77 -20.64
N LEU A 447 25.60 15.21 -19.45
CA LEU A 447 26.92 14.85 -18.89
C LEU A 447 27.62 13.79 -19.73
N ASN A 448 26.89 12.80 -20.25
CA ASN A 448 27.46 11.81 -21.16
C ASN A 448 27.93 12.46 -22.47
N GLY A 449 27.16 13.41 -23.00
CA GLY A 449 27.57 14.20 -24.18
C GLY A 449 28.85 15.02 -23.93
N GLU A 450 28.95 15.71 -22.79
CA GLU A 450 30.14 16.47 -22.39
C GLU A 450 31.36 15.56 -22.19
N ASN A 451 31.19 14.39 -21.57
CA ASN A 451 32.26 13.42 -21.40
C ASN A 451 32.79 12.91 -22.74
N GLU A 452 31.90 12.56 -23.69
CA GLU A 452 32.34 12.12 -25.02
C GLU A 452 33.01 13.26 -25.80
N HIS A 453 32.55 14.51 -25.65
CA HIS A 453 33.23 15.67 -26.21
C HIS A 453 34.65 15.85 -25.63
N LEU A 454 34.81 15.83 -24.31
CA LEU A 454 36.10 15.97 -23.65
C LEU A 454 37.06 14.84 -24.02
N LYS A 455 36.54 13.60 -24.16
CA LYS A 455 37.32 12.45 -24.62
C LYS A 455 37.78 12.64 -26.06
N ALA A 456 36.92 13.11 -26.95
CA ALA A 456 37.30 13.43 -28.33
C ALA A 456 38.36 14.55 -28.39
N GLU A 457 38.24 15.58 -27.56
CA GLU A 457 39.23 16.66 -27.46
C GLU A 457 40.57 16.14 -26.92
N ALA A 458 40.56 15.27 -25.90
CA ALA A 458 41.76 14.64 -25.36
C ALA A 458 42.48 13.78 -26.41
N ILE A 459 41.73 13.02 -27.23
CA ILE A 459 42.29 12.26 -28.35
C ILE A 459 42.97 13.20 -29.36
N LYS A 460 42.28 14.26 -29.80
CA LYS A 460 42.85 15.26 -30.73
C LYS A 460 44.13 15.91 -30.19
N LYS A 461 44.13 16.31 -28.91
CA LYS A 461 45.34 16.85 -28.25
C LYS A 461 46.46 15.82 -28.18
N GLY A 462 46.12 14.55 -27.92
CA GLY A 462 47.07 13.44 -27.99
C GLY A 462 47.71 13.29 -29.37
N GLU A 463 46.91 13.35 -30.43
CA GLU A 463 47.40 13.33 -31.82
C GLU A 463 48.32 14.52 -32.11
N CYS A 464 47.95 15.74 -31.69
CA CYS A 464 48.81 16.91 -31.82
C CYS A 464 50.16 16.73 -31.11
N ILE A 465 50.16 16.21 -29.87
CA ILE A 465 51.39 15.92 -29.13
C ILE A 465 52.26 14.92 -29.89
N VAL A 466 51.68 13.86 -30.46
CA VAL A 466 52.43 12.89 -31.28
C VAL A 466 53.07 13.57 -32.49
N THR A 467 52.36 14.46 -33.19
CA THR A 467 52.93 15.20 -34.33
C THR A 467 54.07 16.14 -33.90
N LEU A 468 53.90 16.86 -32.78
CA LEU A 468 54.93 17.73 -32.22
C LEU A 468 56.17 16.92 -31.81
N ASN A 469 56.00 15.76 -31.18
CA ASN A 469 57.11 14.89 -30.82
C ASN A 469 57.89 14.40 -32.05
N LYS A 470 57.21 14.00 -33.13
CA LYS A 470 57.88 13.66 -34.40
C LYS A 470 58.72 14.83 -34.93
N SER A 471 58.18 16.05 -34.89
CA SER A 471 58.92 17.25 -35.32
C SER A 471 60.12 17.54 -34.42
N LEU A 472 59.97 17.38 -33.11
CA LEU A 472 61.04 17.56 -32.13
C LEU A 472 62.16 16.55 -32.35
N ASP A 473 61.83 15.27 -32.59
CA ASP A 473 62.83 14.25 -32.86
C ASP A 473 63.55 14.51 -34.18
N SER A 474 62.85 14.99 -35.20
CA SER A 474 63.47 15.45 -36.46
C SER A 474 64.49 16.57 -36.20
N LEU A 475 64.11 17.61 -35.45
CA LEU A 475 65.01 18.71 -35.08
C LEU A 475 66.19 18.25 -34.21
N LYS A 476 65.97 17.28 -33.31
CA LYS A 476 67.08 16.70 -32.51
C LYS A 476 68.11 16.03 -33.43
N THR A 477 67.66 15.26 -34.42
CA THR A 477 68.58 14.60 -35.37
C THR A 477 69.36 15.62 -36.21
N GLU A 478 68.73 16.71 -36.65
CA GLU A 478 69.41 17.80 -37.35
C GLU A 478 70.45 18.47 -36.45
N ARG A 479 70.10 18.79 -35.21
CA ARG A 479 71.02 19.35 -34.21
C ARG A 479 72.20 18.43 -33.94
N ASP A 480 71.98 17.12 -33.84
CA ASP A 480 73.07 16.15 -33.64
C ASP A 480 73.96 16.06 -34.87
N GLY A 481 73.39 16.13 -36.09
CA GLY A 481 74.14 16.25 -37.34
C GLY A 481 75.02 17.51 -37.40
N LEU A 482 74.45 18.68 -37.07
CA LEU A 482 75.21 19.94 -37.01
C LEU A 482 76.30 19.91 -35.93
N ASN A 483 76.02 19.35 -34.76
CA ASN A 483 77.01 19.19 -33.69
C ASN A 483 78.19 18.31 -34.11
N ALA A 484 77.94 17.26 -34.91
CA ALA A 484 79.00 16.44 -35.49
C ALA A 484 79.90 17.27 -36.43
N ILE A 485 79.30 18.08 -37.31
CA ILE A 485 80.04 18.98 -38.21
C ILE A 485 80.84 20.02 -37.44
N VAL A 486 80.27 20.62 -36.39
CA VAL A 486 81.00 21.56 -35.53
C VAL A 486 82.19 20.88 -34.87
N SER A 487 82.03 19.63 -34.42
CA SER A 487 83.11 18.86 -33.79
C SER A 487 84.23 18.54 -34.78
N THR A 488 83.90 18.20 -36.04
CA THR A 488 84.91 17.96 -37.09
C THR A 488 85.66 19.25 -37.44
N LEU A 489 84.94 20.36 -37.65
CA LEU A 489 85.57 21.66 -37.93
C LEU A 489 86.46 22.11 -36.77
N LYS A 490 86.04 21.89 -35.52
CA LYS A 490 86.86 22.20 -34.34
C LYS A 490 88.16 21.38 -34.34
N ALA A 491 88.10 20.09 -34.68
CA ALA A 491 89.29 19.25 -34.79
C ALA A 491 90.23 19.73 -35.93
N GLU A 492 89.67 20.14 -37.07
CA GLU A 492 90.46 20.73 -38.17
C GLU A 492 91.14 22.04 -37.79
N VAL A 493 90.45 22.93 -37.08
CA VAL A 493 91.03 24.17 -36.57
C VAL A 493 92.17 23.88 -35.60
N SER A 494 91.96 22.96 -34.63
CA SER A 494 93.01 22.53 -33.72
C SER A 494 94.24 21.99 -34.45
N CYS A 495 94.05 21.18 -35.49
CA CYS A 495 95.15 20.65 -36.31
C CYS A 495 95.90 21.77 -37.06
N LYS A 496 95.17 22.79 -37.55
CA LYS A 496 95.79 23.97 -38.16
C LYS A 496 96.54 24.82 -37.14
N ASP A 497 96.01 24.98 -35.94
CA ASP A 497 96.68 25.68 -34.84
C ASP A 497 97.97 24.94 -34.44
N ASP A 498 97.95 23.61 -34.29
CA ASP A 498 99.14 22.79 -34.04
C ASP A 498 100.20 22.97 -35.16
N ARG A 499 99.75 23.12 -36.40
CA ARG A 499 100.62 23.38 -37.55
C ARG A 499 101.20 24.80 -37.51
N ILE A 500 100.42 25.80 -37.12
CA ILE A 500 100.89 27.18 -36.93
C ILE A 500 101.95 27.22 -35.83
N ASP A 501 101.69 26.58 -34.68
CA ASP A 501 102.65 26.46 -33.58
C ASP A 501 103.97 25.81 -34.02
N GLN A 502 103.89 24.80 -34.90
CA GLN A 502 105.08 24.18 -35.48
C GLN A 502 105.85 25.15 -36.38
N LEU A 503 105.16 25.90 -37.25
CA LEU A 503 105.79 26.89 -38.12
C LEU A 503 106.40 28.05 -37.32
N ASP A 504 105.74 28.49 -36.25
CA ASP A 504 106.26 29.53 -35.36
C ASP A 504 107.53 29.08 -34.65
N LYS A 505 107.62 27.82 -34.22
CA LYS A 505 108.88 27.25 -33.68
C LYS A 505 110.01 27.28 -34.69
N GLN A 506 109.74 26.85 -35.94
CA GLN A 506 110.74 26.90 -37.02
C GLN A 506 111.16 28.35 -37.31
N LEU A 507 110.22 29.28 -37.33
CA LEU A 507 110.50 30.69 -37.55
C LEU A 507 111.33 31.28 -36.41
N GLN A 508 111.05 30.92 -35.15
CA GLN A 508 111.87 31.31 -34.00
C GLN A 508 113.28 30.72 -34.05
N GLU A 509 113.45 29.47 -34.50
CA GLU A 509 114.77 28.86 -34.70
C GLU A 509 115.57 29.60 -35.77
N LEU A 510 114.97 29.83 -36.95
CA LEU A 510 115.60 30.61 -38.03
C LEU A 510 115.93 32.04 -37.57
N GLN A 511 115.08 32.67 -36.76
CA GLN A 511 115.37 33.98 -36.17
C GLN A 511 116.56 33.94 -35.22
N LYS A 512 116.69 32.90 -34.38
CA LYS A 512 117.85 32.71 -33.50
C LYS A 512 119.13 32.52 -34.31
N GLU A 513 119.10 31.69 -35.35
CA GLU A 513 120.23 31.51 -36.27
C GLU A 513 120.62 32.82 -36.96
N ARG A 514 119.63 33.57 -37.48
CA ARG A 514 119.88 34.89 -38.07
C ARG A 514 120.54 35.85 -37.08
N ILE A 515 120.07 35.90 -35.82
CA ILE A 515 120.67 36.75 -34.78
C ILE A 515 122.12 36.31 -34.48
N ALA A 516 122.38 34.99 -34.39
CA ALA A 516 123.71 34.47 -34.17
C ALA A 516 124.67 34.81 -35.33
N LEU A 517 124.23 34.65 -36.58
CA LEU A 517 125.00 35.04 -37.76
C LEU A 517 125.25 36.56 -37.82
N ILE A 518 124.29 37.39 -37.41
CA ILE A 518 124.48 38.84 -37.29
C ILE A 518 125.56 39.14 -36.25
N ALA A 519 125.52 38.50 -35.07
CA ALA A 519 126.53 38.69 -34.03
C ALA A 519 127.93 38.23 -34.49
N GLU A 520 128.02 37.13 -35.23
CA GLU A 520 129.27 36.68 -35.85
C GLU A 520 129.78 37.68 -36.88
N ALA A 521 128.91 38.16 -37.78
CA ALA A 521 129.25 39.17 -38.77
C ALA A 521 129.70 40.49 -38.14
N GLU A 522 129.04 40.96 -37.06
CA GLU A 522 129.46 42.12 -36.27
C GLU A 522 130.83 41.90 -35.61
N GLY A 523 131.11 40.69 -35.11
CA GLY A 523 132.42 40.31 -34.58
C GLY A 523 133.53 40.38 -35.63
N ILE A 524 133.29 39.83 -36.82
CA ILE A 524 134.21 39.92 -37.96
C ILE A 524 134.40 41.38 -38.37
N HIS A 525 133.33 42.17 -38.45
CA HIS A 525 133.42 43.59 -38.77
C HIS A 525 134.29 44.36 -37.77
N LYS A 526 134.21 44.07 -36.46
CA LYS A 526 135.11 44.67 -35.46
C LYS A 526 136.57 44.31 -35.73
N LEU A 527 136.88 43.05 -36.04
CA LEU A 527 138.24 42.63 -36.41
C LEU A 527 138.73 43.32 -37.70
N VAL A 528 137.84 43.49 -38.68
CA VAL A 528 138.14 44.25 -39.90
C VAL A 528 138.46 45.71 -39.57
N GLU A 529 137.71 46.37 -38.69
CA GLU A 529 138.01 47.74 -38.26
C GLU A 529 139.30 47.85 -37.42
N GLU A 530 139.59 46.87 -36.57
CA GLU A 530 140.88 46.78 -35.85
C GLU A 530 142.06 46.59 -36.80
N THR A 531 141.92 45.73 -37.81
CA THR A 531 142.97 45.53 -38.81
C THR A 531 143.13 46.75 -39.71
N ARG A 532 142.02 47.42 -40.07
CA ARG A 532 142.04 48.67 -40.84
C ARG A 532 142.66 49.83 -40.07
N SER A 533 142.43 49.94 -38.75
CA SER A 533 143.11 50.93 -37.90
C SER A 533 144.60 50.65 -37.81
N ARG A 534 145.02 49.40 -37.56
CA ARG A 534 146.45 49.02 -37.61
C ARG A 534 147.09 49.29 -38.97
N MET A 535 146.35 49.06 -40.06
CA MET A 535 146.79 49.40 -41.41
C MET A 535 147.03 50.91 -41.54
N ARG A 536 146.11 51.75 -41.05
CA ARG A 536 146.30 53.21 -41.00
C ARG A 536 147.51 53.61 -40.16
N ASP A 537 147.69 53.04 -38.97
CA ASP A 537 148.85 53.34 -38.13
C ASP A 537 150.17 52.99 -38.83
N LEU A 538 150.22 51.85 -39.53
CA LEU A 538 151.37 51.46 -40.34
C LEU A 538 151.56 52.36 -41.56
N GLU A 539 150.48 52.76 -42.23
CA GLU A 539 150.52 53.72 -43.34
C GLU A 539 151.07 55.08 -42.87
N GLU A 540 150.63 55.57 -41.71
CA GLU A 540 151.14 56.79 -41.08
C GLU A 540 152.61 56.69 -40.73
N GLU A 541 153.08 55.55 -40.18
CA GLU A 541 154.50 55.35 -39.90
C GLU A 541 155.32 55.24 -41.20
N VAL A 542 154.79 54.62 -42.25
CA VAL A 542 155.42 54.62 -43.58
C VAL A 542 155.52 56.05 -44.11
N GLU A 543 154.51 56.87 -43.95
CA GLU A 543 154.53 58.27 -44.39
C GLU A 543 155.53 59.10 -43.57
N ARG A 544 155.60 58.87 -42.25
CA ARG A 544 156.63 59.43 -41.37
C ARG A 544 158.04 59.03 -41.81
N LEU A 545 158.25 57.76 -42.14
CA LEU A 545 159.52 57.25 -42.64
C LEU A 545 159.85 57.88 -44.00
N ARG A 546 158.87 58.01 -44.90
CA ARG A 546 159.03 58.74 -46.18
C ARG A 546 159.43 60.19 -45.95
N ALA A 547 158.79 60.89 -45.01
CA ALA A 547 159.12 62.25 -44.65
C ALA A 547 160.56 62.36 -44.10
N ALA A 548 160.95 61.49 -43.17
CA ALA A 548 162.32 61.45 -42.62
C ALA A 548 163.37 61.14 -43.71
N ILE A 549 163.08 60.23 -44.64
CA ILE A 549 163.95 59.98 -45.81
C ILE A 549 164.05 61.22 -46.68
N SER A 550 162.94 61.94 -46.90
CA SER A 550 162.92 63.16 -47.71
C SER A 550 163.69 64.31 -47.05
N GLU A 551 163.59 64.44 -45.73
CA GLU A 551 164.31 65.41 -44.91
C GLU A 551 165.79 65.08 -44.89
N GLY A 552 166.18 63.83 -44.61
CA GLY A 552 167.58 63.40 -44.71
C GLY A 552 168.15 63.53 -46.14
N ALA A 553 167.31 63.38 -47.18
CA ALA A 553 167.70 63.68 -48.54
C ALA A 553 167.87 65.20 -48.77
N GLU A 554 167.07 66.05 -48.13
CA GLU A 554 167.19 67.50 -48.15
C GLU A 554 168.41 68.00 -47.37
N GLU A 555 168.70 67.42 -46.21
CA GLU A 555 169.93 67.66 -45.46
C GLU A 555 171.17 67.28 -46.28
N LYS A 556 171.13 66.14 -46.98
CA LYS A 556 172.19 65.77 -47.95
C LYS A 556 172.30 66.82 -49.06
N ARG A 557 171.19 67.31 -49.60
CA ARG A 557 171.19 68.40 -50.60
C ARG A 557 171.75 69.70 -50.03
N GLU A 558 171.42 70.07 -48.80
CA GLU A 558 171.94 71.25 -48.10
C GLU A 558 173.43 71.11 -47.79
N ALA A 559 173.88 69.94 -47.33
CA ALA A 559 175.31 69.66 -47.15
C ALA A 559 176.08 69.81 -48.48
N ILE A 560 175.49 69.37 -49.59
CA ILE A 560 176.05 69.63 -50.93
C ILE A 560 176.05 71.14 -51.23
N ARG A 561 174.98 71.89 -50.95
CA ARG A 561 174.94 73.36 -51.13
C ARG A 561 176.02 74.07 -50.31
N GLN A 562 176.18 73.72 -49.04
CA GLN A 562 177.20 74.27 -48.14
C GLN A 562 178.61 73.94 -48.63
N LEU A 563 178.84 72.72 -49.12
CA LEU A 563 180.10 72.33 -49.74
C LEU A 563 180.38 73.17 -50.99
N CYS A 564 179.37 73.36 -51.87
CA CYS A 564 179.48 74.22 -53.04
C CYS A 564 179.83 75.68 -52.66
N LEU A 565 179.18 76.24 -51.64
CA LEU A 565 179.49 77.56 -51.08
C LEU A 565 180.93 77.65 -50.55
N SER A 566 181.40 76.62 -49.84
CA SER A 566 182.77 76.56 -49.34
C SER A 566 183.79 76.52 -50.48
N ILE A 567 183.52 75.75 -51.53
CA ILE A 567 184.34 75.70 -52.75
C ILE A 567 184.36 77.06 -53.43
N GLU A 568 183.22 77.75 -53.55
CA GLU A 568 183.15 79.11 -54.08
C GLU A 568 183.92 80.11 -53.22
N HIS A 569 183.88 79.97 -51.90
CA HIS A 569 184.65 80.79 -50.97
C HIS A 569 186.16 80.59 -51.15
N TYR A 570 186.64 79.35 -51.26
CA TYR A 570 188.05 79.06 -51.55
C TYR A 570 188.47 79.55 -52.94
N ARG A 571 187.59 79.42 -53.94
CA ARG A 571 187.83 79.93 -55.30
C ARG A 571 187.93 81.46 -55.31
N ASN A 572 187.09 82.14 -54.56
CA ASN A 572 187.13 83.60 -54.38
C ASN A 572 188.33 84.07 -53.55
N GLY A 573 188.74 83.32 -52.52
CA GLY A 573 189.97 83.57 -51.76
C GLY A 573 191.23 83.43 -52.64
N TYR A 574 191.28 82.40 -53.48
CA TYR A 574 192.35 82.19 -54.44
C TYR A 574 192.42 83.32 -55.48
N HIS A 575 191.27 83.83 -55.96
CA HIS A 575 191.24 84.99 -56.85
C HIS A 575 191.74 86.27 -56.18
N ARG A 576 191.43 86.51 -54.90
CA ARG A 576 191.97 87.66 -54.14
C ARG A 576 193.48 87.55 -53.89
N LEU A 577 193.98 86.35 -53.60
CA LEU A 577 195.41 86.09 -53.43
C LEU A 577 196.19 86.29 -54.74
N ARG A 578 195.57 85.93 -55.87
CA ARG A 578 196.10 86.17 -57.23
C ARG A 578 196.17 87.66 -57.61
N GLN A 579 195.33 88.51 -57.02
CA GLN A 579 195.28 89.96 -57.30
C GLN A 579 196.26 90.78 -56.46
N ALA A 580 196.71 90.28 -55.30
CA ALA A 580 197.57 91.03 -54.37
C ALA A 580 199.08 90.99 -54.68
N PHE A 581 199.55 90.17 -55.62
CA PHE A 581 200.99 89.95 -55.87
C PHE A 581 201.55 90.47 -57.21
N MET A 582 200.77 91.20 -58.02
CA MET A 582 201.22 91.66 -59.35
C MET A 582 201.27 93.20 -59.47
N GLY A 583 202.33 93.80 -58.96
CA GLY A 583 202.66 95.21 -59.19
C GLY A 583 204.01 95.68 -58.65
N HIS A 584 205.15 95.25 -59.24
CA HIS A 584 206.35 96.07 -59.54
C HIS A 584 207.53 95.24 -60.17
N LYS A 585 207.59 95.24 -61.53
CA LYS A 585 208.73 95.23 -62.51
C LYS A 585 209.95 94.24 -62.42
N ARG A 586 210.12 93.30 -63.38
CA ARG A 586 210.83 93.34 -64.71
C ARG A 586 211.17 91.90 -65.26
N VAL A 587 210.85 91.65 -66.57
CA VAL A 587 211.62 90.88 -67.62
C VAL A 587 211.74 89.32 -67.44
N PRO A 588 211.84 88.44 -68.47
CA PRO A 588 210.97 88.21 -69.65
C PRO A 588 210.73 86.68 -70.00
N VAL A 589 209.87 86.40 -71.00
CA VAL A 589 210.07 85.42 -72.12
C VAL A 589 209.82 83.89 -71.97
N LEU A 590 209.13 83.37 -73.01
CA LEU A 590 209.00 82.01 -73.61
C LEU A 590 208.32 80.88 -72.78
N ALA A 591 207.20 80.29 -73.20
CA ALA A 591 206.92 79.43 -74.38
C ALA A 591 207.33 77.97 -74.18
N ALA A 592 206.31 77.11 -74.05
CA ALA A 592 206.12 75.80 -74.70
C ALA A 592 204.76 75.25 -74.22
#